data_AF-A0A8S9I0S1-F1
#
_entry.id   AF-A0A8S9I0S1-F1
#
_cell.length_a   1.000
_cell.length_b   1.000
_cell.length_c   1.000
_cell.angle_alpha   90.00
_cell.angle_beta   90.00
_cell.angle_gamma   90.00
#
_symmetry.space_group_name_H-M   'P 1'
#
loop_
_entity.id
_entity.type
_entity.pdbx_description
1 polymer ?
#
loop_
_entity_poly.entity_id
_entity_poly.type
_entity_poly.pdbx_seq_one_letter_code
_entity_poly.pdbx_strand_id
1 'polypeptide(L)'
;MEIAERRDDEIRDAKESANIDNIKSQYVTDSFSDERYSRELKDGLHPLRYKFAIWYTRRTPGVRSQTSYEDNIKKVVEFSTVEGFWASYCHLARSSLLPNPTDLHFFKDGIRPLWEVEGFWASYCHLARSSLLPNPTDLHFFKDGIRPLWEDGANCNGGKWIIRFSKVVSARFWEDLLLALVGDQLDDAENICGAVLSVRINEDIISVWNRNASDHQAVMGLRDSIKRHLKLPHAYVMEYKPHDASLRDNSSYRNTWRG
;
A
#
# COMPACT_ATOMS: atom_id res chain seq x y z
N MET A 1 52.32 -2.79 3.69
CA MET A 1 51.49 -3.63 2.79
C MET A 1 50.46 -4.43 3.58
N GLU A 2 50.80 -4.91 4.78
CA GLU A 2 49.95 -5.78 5.63
C GLU A 2 48.67 -5.16 6.27
N ILE A 3 48.53 -3.82 6.30
CA ILE A 3 47.39 -3.14 6.97
C ILE A 3 46.18 -2.98 6.02
N ALA A 4 46.40 -2.97 4.71
CA ALA A 4 45.32 -2.85 3.73
C ALA A 4 44.56 -4.19 3.56
N GLU A 5 45.30 -5.30 3.50
CA GLU A 5 44.71 -6.65 3.32
C GLU A 5 43.82 -7.07 4.50
N ARG A 6 44.22 -6.76 5.75
CA ARG A 6 43.39 -7.06 6.93
C ARG A 6 42.05 -6.32 6.91
N ARG A 7 42.02 -5.09 6.37
CA ARG A 7 40.79 -4.27 6.32
C ARG A 7 39.85 -4.77 5.22
N ASP A 8 40.38 -5.31 4.12
CA ASP A 8 39.57 -5.89 3.04
C ASP A 8 39.00 -7.26 3.42
N ASP A 9 39.73 -8.06 4.19
CA ASP A 9 39.24 -9.33 4.74
C ASP A 9 38.12 -9.10 5.79
N GLU A 10 38.28 -8.12 6.69
CA GLU A 10 37.23 -7.74 7.65
C GLU A 10 35.94 -7.25 6.96
N ILE A 11 36.06 -6.52 5.84
CA ILE A 11 34.91 -6.06 5.05
C ILE A 11 34.22 -7.23 4.33
N ARG A 12 34.99 -8.22 3.87
CA ARG A 12 34.46 -9.43 3.22
C ARG A 12 33.70 -10.30 4.23
N ASP A 13 34.27 -10.52 5.40
CA ASP A 13 33.66 -11.31 6.48
C ASP A 13 32.40 -10.63 7.03
N ALA A 14 32.38 -9.29 7.12
CA ALA A 14 31.18 -8.53 7.49
C ALA A 14 30.06 -8.63 6.44
N LYS A 15 30.40 -8.61 5.14
CA LYS A 15 29.43 -8.81 4.04
C LYS A 15 28.89 -10.23 4.02
N GLU A 16 29.72 -11.23 4.27
CA GLU A 16 29.32 -12.63 4.31
C GLU A 16 28.41 -12.93 5.51
N SER A 17 28.74 -12.38 6.68
CA SER A 17 27.90 -12.46 7.88
C SER A 17 26.54 -11.80 7.67
N ALA A 18 26.51 -10.58 7.09
CA ALA A 18 25.26 -9.89 6.76
C ALA A 18 24.41 -10.65 5.73
N ASN A 19 25.04 -11.35 4.78
CA ASN A 19 24.34 -12.19 3.80
C ASN A 19 23.71 -13.42 4.46
N ILE A 20 24.43 -14.08 5.37
CA ILE A 20 23.92 -15.25 6.12
C ILE A 20 22.74 -14.85 7.02
N ASP A 21 22.81 -13.71 7.69
CA ASP A 21 21.71 -13.20 8.53
C ASP A 21 20.49 -12.83 7.69
N ASN A 22 20.69 -12.26 6.50
CA ASN A 22 19.61 -11.96 5.57
C ASN A 22 18.94 -13.24 5.04
N ILE A 23 19.74 -14.25 4.70
CA ILE A 23 19.26 -15.57 4.27
C ILE A 23 18.47 -16.25 5.39
N LYS A 24 18.97 -16.26 6.63
CA LYS A 24 18.27 -16.85 7.78
C LYS A 24 16.96 -16.12 8.07
N SER A 25 16.96 -14.79 8.02
CA SER A 25 15.76 -13.97 8.17
C SER A 25 14.72 -14.35 7.11
N GLN A 26 15.13 -14.48 5.85
CA GLN A 26 14.27 -14.85 4.73
C GLN A 26 13.65 -16.25 4.88
N TYR A 27 14.45 -17.26 5.25
CA TYR A 27 13.93 -18.61 5.52
C TYR A 27 12.92 -18.65 6.66
N VAL A 28 13.15 -17.88 7.72
CA VAL A 28 12.25 -17.78 8.87
C VAL A 28 10.96 -17.05 8.47
N THR A 29 11.04 -15.98 7.66
CA THR A 29 9.83 -15.31 7.16
C THR A 29 9.01 -16.18 6.22
N ASP A 30 9.67 -16.98 5.38
CA ASP A 30 9.00 -17.89 4.44
C ASP A 30 8.27 -19.01 5.20
N SER A 31 8.90 -19.61 6.22
CA SER A 31 8.26 -20.66 7.02
C SER A 31 7.04 -20.16 7.81
N PHE A 32 7.12 -18.97 8.42
CA PHE A 32 5.97 -18.34 9.08
C PHE A 32 4.86 -17.98 8.08
N SER A 33 5.23 -17.63 6.85
CA SER A 33 4.26 -17.36 5.80
C SER A 33 3.50 -18.63 5.43
N ASP A 34 4.19 -19.75 5.23
CA ASP A 34 3.60 -21.04 4.83
C ASP A 34 2.67 -21.62 5.91
N GLU A 35 3.04 -21.50 7.19
CA GLU A 35 2.19 -21.94 8.30
C GLU A 35 0.90 -21.12 8.39
N ARG A 36 1.00 -19.79 8.23
CA ARG A 36 -0.18 -18.90 8.18
C ARG A 36 -1.08 -19.29 7.03
N TYR A 37 -0.51 -19.41 5.83
CA TYR A 37 -1.21 -19.80 4.62
C TYR A 37 -2.00 -21.09 4.82
N SER A 38 -1.33 -22.11 5.36
CA SER A 38 -1.93 -23.41 5.64
C SER A 38 -3.06 -23.33 6.66
N ARG A 39 -2.96 -22.45 7.67
CA ARG A 39 -4.00 -22.26 8.69
C ARG A 39 -5.22 -21.55 8.12
N GLU A 40 -5.02 -20.45 7.41
CA GLU A 40 -6.10 -19.67 6.80
C GLU A 40 -6.88 -20.50 5.77
N LEU A 41 -6.20 -21.37 5.00
CA LEU A 41 -6.85 -22.32 4.10
C LEU A 41 -7.69 -23.37 4.83
N LYS A 42 -7.23 -23.86 6.00
CA LYS A 42 -7.99 -24.81 6.83
C LYS A 42 -9.26 -24.17 7.39
N ASP A 43 -9.20 -22.88 7.71
CA ASP A 43 -10.35 -22.09 8.17
C ASP A 43 -11.29 -21.70 7.01
N GLY A 44 -10.96 -22.10 5.78
CA GLY A 44 -11.77 -21.85 4.58
C GLY A 44 -11.66 -20.45 4.03
N LEU A 45 -10.64 -19.68 4.44
CA LEU A 45 -10.36 -18.31 4.00
C LEU A 45 -9.44 -18.31 2.77
N HIS A 46 -9.37 -17.16 2.10
CA HIS A 46 -8.48 -16.95 0.95
C HIS A 46 -7.26 -16.11 1.35
N PRO A 47 -6.11 -16.74 1.66
CA PRO A 47 -4.91 -16.03 2.11
C PRO A 47 -4.27 -15.19 1.01
N LEU A 48 -3.88 -13.96 1.37
CA LEU A 48 -3.14 -13.02 0.52
C LEU A 48 -1.63 -13.29 0.57
N ARG A 49 -0.92 -12.95 -0.53
CA ARG A 49 0.57 -13.04 -0.60
C ARG A 49 1.25 -12.27 0.49
N TYR A 50 0.81 -11.04 0.68
CA TYR A 50 1.30 -10.18 1.73
C TYR A 50 0.18 -9.89 2.70
N LYS A 51 0.52 -9.76 3.98
CA LYS A 51 -0.35 -9.08 4.93
C LYS A 51 -0.35 -7.60 4.60
N PHE A 52 -1.49 -6.95 4.80
CA PHE A 52 -1.63 -5.51 4.57
C PHE A 52 -2.21 -4.83 5.81
N ALA A 53 -1.93 -3.55 5.91
CA ALA A 53 -2.42 -2.66 6.94
C ALA A 53 -2.93 -1.36 6.34
N ILE A 54 -4.09 -0.91 6.84
CA ILE A 54 -4.63 0.39 6.53
C ILE A 54 -4.27 1.34 7.66
N TRP A 55 -3.69 2.48 7.29
CA TRP A 55 -3.39 3.58 8.20
C TRP A 55 -4.14 4.84 7.79
N TYR A 56 -4.42 5.68 8.77
CA TYR A 56 -5.12 6.93 8.59
C TYR A 56 -4.33 8.07 9.21
N THR A 57 -4.23 9.17 8.48
CA THR A 57 -3.65 10.42 8.98
C THR A 57 -4.61 11.57 8.72
N ARG A 58 -4.95 12.32 9.77
CA ARG A 58 -5.61 13.63 9.65
C ARG A 58 -4.57 14.71 9.89
N ARG A 59 -4.38 15.61 8.93
CA ARG A 59 -3.44 16.72 9.10
C ARG A 59 -4.17 17.97 9.57
N THR A 60 -3.61 18.66 10.56
CA THR A 60 -4.09 19.98 10.97
C THR A 60 -3.57 21.04 9.99
N PRO A 61 -4.45 21.84 9.38
CA PRO A 61 -4.04 22.97 8.55
C PRO A 61 -3.02 23.88 9.23
N GLY A 62 -1.89 24.11 8.57
CA GLY A 62 -0.86 25.06 9.01
C GLY A 62 0.27 24.50 9.89
N VAL A 63 0.17 23.26 10.39
CA VAL A 63 1.23 22.64 11.20
C VAL A 63 2.21 21.88 10.30
N ARG A 64 3.49 22.28 10.31
CA ARG A 64 4.57 21.68 9.50
C ARG A 64 5.68 21.09 10.40
N SER A 65 5.34 20.12 11.24
CA SER A 65 6.34 19.40 12.05
C SER A 65 6.29 17.90 11.78
N GLN A 66 7.45 17.29 11.64
CA GLN A 66 7.64 15.85 11.45
C GLN A 66 7.09 15.05 12.65
N THR A 67 7.37 15.51 13.87
CA THR A 67 6.84 14.93 15.12
C THR A 67 5.31 14.88 15.09
N SER A 68 4.67 15.94 14.58
CA SER A 68 3.23 15.98 14.43
C SER A 68 2.71 14.98 13.39
N TYR A 69 3.47 14.64 12.35
CA TYR A 69 3.03 13.64 11.35
C TYR A 69 3.10 12.22 11.90
N GLU A 70 4.21 11.86 12.55
CA GLU A 70 4.38 10.56 13.20
C GLU A 70 3.36 10.33 14.32
N ASP A 71 3.04 11.37 15.11
CA ASP A 71 2.04 11.27 16.17
C ASP A 71 0.60 11.13 15.64
N ASN A 72 0.35 11.58 14.40
CA ASN A 72 -0.98 11.61 13.80
C ASN A 72 -1.29 10.42 12.89
N ILE A 73 -0.30 9.59 12.57
CA ILE A 73 -0.52 8.38 11.77
C ILE A 73 -0.97 7.23 12.65
N LYS A 74 -2.13 6.63 12.33
CA LYS A 74 -2.73 5.57 13.15
C LYS A 74 -3.03 4.35 12.31
N LYS A 75 -2.55 3.18 12.76
CA LYS A 75 -2.95 1.88 12.19
C LYS A 75 -4.42 1.66 12.53
N VAL A 76 -5.25 1.46 11.52
CA VAL A 76 -6.69 1.24 11.69
C VAL A 76 -6.98 -0.25 11.79
N VAL A 77 -6.45 -1.02 10.85
CA VAL A 77 -6.71 -2.45 10.73
C VAL A 77 -5.58 -3.14 9.96
N GLU A 78 -5.38 -4.41 10.26
CA GLU A 78 -4.54 -5.34 9.51
C GLU A 78 -5.36 -6.53 9.06
N PHE A 79 -4.99 -7.10 7.92
CA PHE A 79 -5.60 -8.32 7.41
C PHE A 79 -4.62 -9.07 6.53
N SER A 80 -4.90 -10.36 6.40
CA SER A 80 -4.04 -11.32 5.72
C SER A 80 -4.81 -12.19 4.71
N THR A 81 -6.12 -11.99 4.59
CA THR A 81 -7.04 -12.73 3.72
C THR A 81 -7.91 -11.79 2.90
N VAL A 82 -8.48 -12.30 1.80
CA VAL A 82 -9.42 -11.56 0.94
C VAL A 82 -10.67 -11.15 1.73
N GLU A 83 -11.16 -12.04 2.60
CA GLU A 83 -12.30 -11.77 3.48
C GLU A 83 -11.97 -10.66 4.48
N GLY A 84 -10.78 -10.70 5.08
CA GLY A 84 -10.31 -9.65 5.99
C GLY A 84 -10.19 -8.30 5.28
N PHE A 85 -9.74 -8.30 4.02
CA PHE A 85 -9.74 -7.10 3.18
C PHE A 85 -11.16 -6.55 2.99
N TRP A 86 -12.12 -7.35 2.55
CA TRP A 86 -13.50 -6.89 2.33
C TRP A 86 -14.20 -6.47 3.62
N ALA A 87 -14.02 -7.23 4.70
CA ALA A 87 -14.52 -6.87 6.02
C ALA A 87 -13.97 -5.51 6.47
N SER A 88 -12.70 -5.24 6.21
CA SER A 88 -12.09 -3.94 6.54
C SER A 88 -12.58 -2.83 5.62
N TYR A 89 -12.52 -3.06 4.31
CA TYR A 89 -12.74 -2.06 3.28
C TYR A 89 -14.20 -1.60 3.21
N CYS A 90 -15.15 -2.53 3.27
CA CYS A 90 -16.58 -2.21 3.27
C CYS A 90 -17.01 -1.46 4.54
N HIS A 91 -16.32 -1.61 5.67
CA HIS A 91 -16.65 -0.85 6.88
C HIS A 91 -15.97 0.54 6.94
N LEU A 92 -14.86 0.73 6.21
CA LEU A 92 -14.28 2.06 5.97
C LEU A 92 -15.18 2.91 5.06
N ALA A 93 -15.86 2.28 4.11
CA ALA A 93 -16.93 2.87 3.32
C ALA A 93 -18.28 2.77 4.06
N ARG A 94 -18.63 3.75 4.91
CA ARG A 94 -19.86 3.66 5.75
C ARG A 94 -21.08 3.08 5.00
N SER A 95 -21.58 1.96 5.53
CA SER A 95 -22.83 1.21 5.21
C SER A 95 -24.15 2.02 5.29
N SER A 96 -24.10 3.36 5.43
CA SER A 96 -25.29 4.19 5.64
C SER A 96 -26.15 4.43 4.38
N LEU A 97 -26.15 3.49 3.43
CA LEU A 97 -27.02 3.50 2.24
C LEU A 97 -27.80 2.18 2.04
N LEU A 98 -27.70 1.19 2.93
CA LEU A 98 -28.57 0.01 2.85
C LEU A 98 -29.95 0.34 3.44
N PRO A 99 -31.05 0.22 2.68
CA PRO A 99 -32.39 0.34 3.25
C PRO A 99 -32.67 -0.80 4.23
N ASN A 100 -33.30 -0.46 5.35
CA ASN A 100 -33.71 -1.41 6.37
C ASN A 100 -35.00 -2.15 5.92
N PRO A 101 -35.13 -3.48 6.11
CA PRO A 101 -34.16 -4.40 6.70
C PRO A 101 -33.41 -5.22 5.65
N THR A 102 -32.08 -5.32 5.78
CA THR A 102 -31.28 -6.27 5.00
C THR A 102 -30.32 -6.99 5.95
N ASP A 103 -30.53 -8.29 6.12
CA ASP A 103 -29.62 -9.19 6.84
C ASP A 103 -28.62 -9.82 5.86
N LEU A 104 -27.34 -9.87 6.24
CA LEU A 104 -26.27 -10.51 5.47
C LEU A 104 -25.88 -11.83 6.14
N HIS A 105 -25.98 -12.93 5.39
CA HIS A 105 -25.56 -14.26 5.80
C HIS A 105 -24.41 -14.77 4.94
N PHE A 106 -23.35 -15.27 5.58
CA PHE A 106 -22.21 -15.94 4.95
C PHE A 106 -22.24 -17.44 5.32
N PHE A 107 -22.10 -18.34 4.34
CA PHE A 107 -22.05 -19.79 4.58
C PHE A 107 -20.91 -20.47 3.82
N LYS A 108 -20.42 -21.58 4.39
CA LYS A 108 -19.75 -22.67 3.66
C LYS A 108 -20.04 -23.99 4.38
N ASP A 109 -20.53 -25.00 3.68
CA ASP A 109 -19.81 -26.27 3.52
C ASP A 109 -20.38 -27.08 2.34
N GLY A 110 -19.48 -27.63 1.50
CA GLY A 110 -19.85 -28.66 0.51
C GLY A 110 -20.15 -28.30 -0.96
N ILE A 111 -19.47 -27.31 -1.61
CA ILE A 111 -19.48 -26.97 -3.09
C ILE A 111 -20.58 -25.97 -3.51
N ARG A 112 -20.42 -25.05 -4.48
CA ARG A 112 -19.33 -24.28 -5.15
C ARG A 112 -20.10 -23.16 -5.88
N PRO A 113 -19.66 -21.90 -5.90
CA PRO A 113 -20.23 -20.94 -6.83
C PRO A 113 -19.43 -21.00 -8.13
N LEU A 114 -19.90 -21.81 -9.07
CA LEU A 114 -19.78 -21.39 -10.46
C LEU A 114 -20.66 -20.13 -10.58
N TRP A 115 -20.16 -19.08 -11.26
CA TRP A 115 -20.78 -17.76 -11.56
C TRP A 115 -20.91 -16.66 -10.48
N GLU A 116 -20.14 -16.69 -9.38
CA GLU A 116 -20.01 -15.51 -8.47
C GLU A 116 -19.13 -14.40 -9.06
N VAL A 117 -19.74 -13.55 -9.88
CA VAL A 117 -19.23 -12.20 -10.17
C VAL A 117 -20.31 -11.18 -9.83
N GLU A 118 -21.59 -11.46 -10.10
CA GLU A 118 -22.68 -10.49 -9.92
C GLU A 118 -23.08 -10.20 -8.47
N GLY A 119 -22.94 -11.17 -7.55
CA GLY A 119 -23.23 -10.97 -6.12
C GLY A 119 -22.21 -10.04 -5.43
N PHE A 120 -20.95 -10.14 -5.84
CA PHE A 120 -19.88 -9.25 -5.39
C PHE A 120 -20.16 -7.80 -5.83
N TRP A 121 -20.57 -7.58 -7.09
CA TRP A 121 -20.91 -6.26 -7.61
C TRP A 121 -22.13 -5.62 -6.94
N ALA A 122 -23.08 -6.43 -6.44
CA ALA A 122 -24.25 -5.94 -5.72
C ALA A 122 -23.92 -5.46 -4.28
N SER A 123 -22.95 -6.07 -3.61
CA SER A 123 -22.41 -5.57 -2.32
C SER A 123 -21.38 -4.44 -2.50
N TYR A 124 -20.77 -4.33 -3.67
CA TYR A 124 -19.85 -3.28 -4.10
C TYR A 124 -20.59 -1.99 -4.47
N CYS A 125 -21.53 -1.57 -3.63
CA CYS A 125 -22.29 -0.35 -3.81
C CYS A 125 -21.90 0.67 -2.74
N HIS A 126 -21.11 1.65 -3.19
CA HIS A 126 -20.81 2.94 -2.55
C HIS A 126 -19.72 2.96 -1.49
N LEU A 127 -18.49 3.16 -1.98
CA LEU A 127 -17.37 3.74 -1.25
C LEU A 127 -17.78 4.94 -0.39
N ALA A 128 -17.08 5.14 0.73
CA ALA A 128 -16.89 6.51 1.21
C ALA A 128 -16.21 7.26 0.07
N ARG A 129 -16.98 8.05 -0.71
CA ARG A 129 -16.40 8.91 -1.74
C ARG A 129 -15.24 9.65 -1.10
N SER A 130 -14.10 9.76 -1.78
CA SER A 130 -12.98 10.59 -1.32
C SER A 130 -13.45 11.97 -0.81
N SER A 131 -14.55 12.49 -1.38
CA SER A 131 -15.25 13.71 -0.96
C SER A 131 -15.88 13.70 0.46
N LEU A 132 -16.07 12.54 1.07
CA LEU A 132 -16.62 12.38 2.43
C LEU A 132 -15.53 12.36 3.50
N LEU A 133 -14.26 12.22 3.09
CA LEU A 133 -13.13 12.35 4.01
C LEU A 133 -12.84 13.83 4.28
N PRO A 134 -12.55 14.21 5.54
CA PRO A 134 -12.17 15.58 5.87
C PRO A 134 -10.95 16.02 5.04
N ASN A 135 -10.94 17.26 4.56
CA ASN A 135 -9.76 17.82 3.89
C ASN A 135 -8.86 18.55 4.90
N PRO A 136 -7.53 18.33 4.90
CA PRO A 136 -6.80 17.26 4.22
C PRO A 136 -6.72 15.97 5.04
N THR A 137 -6.86 14.83 4.36
CA THR A 137 -6.71 13.47 4.93
C THR A 137 -5.82 12.63 4.03
N ASP A 138 -5.07 11.72 4.64
CA ASP A 138 -4.34 10.67 3.93
C ASP A 138 -4.82 9.29 4.41
N LEU A 139 -5.15 8.42 3.44
CA LEU A 139 -5.33 6.99 3.64
C LEU A 139 -4.10 6.27 3.10
N HIS A 140 -3.55 5.38 3.91
CA HIS A 140 -2.36 4.61 3.54
C HIS A 140 -2.70 3.13 3.54
N PHE A 141 -2.26 2.42 2.51
CA PHE A 141 -2.44 0.99 2.34
C PHE A 141 -1.06 0.37 2.13
N PHE A 142 -0.48 -0.22 3.17
CA PHE A 142 0.90 -0.71 3.14
C PHE A 142 0.97 -2.17 3.50
N LYS A 143 1.99 -2.86 3.00
CA LYS A 143 2.32 -4.20 3.49
C LYS A 143 2.59 -4.14 4.98
N ASP A 144 2.17 -5.17 5.69
CA ASP A 144 2.39 -5.26 7.13
C ASP A 144 3.88 -5.22 7.46
N GLY A 145 4.20 -4.62 8.61
CA GLY A 145 5.58 -4.36 9.03
C GLY A 145 6.25 -3.16 8.34
N ILE A 146 5.65 -2.58 7.29
CA ILE A 146 6.16 -1.34 6.67
C ILE A 146 5.34 -0.16 7.15
N ARG A 147 5.98 0.77 7.87
CA ARG A 147 5.32 2.01 8.25
C ARG A 147 5.24 2.94 7.04
N PRO A 148 4.12 3.63 6.82
CA PRO A 148 3.96 4.66 5.78
C PRO A 148 4.73 5.97 6.08
N LEU A 149 5.99 5.80 6.48
CA LEU A 149 6.97 6.81 6.88
C LEU A 149 8.21 6.63 5.99
N TRP A 150 8.88 7.72 5.65
CA TRP A 150 10.08 7.63 4.79
C TRP A 150 11.30 7.11 5.57
N GLU A 151 11.27 7.23 6.89
CA GLU A 151 12.26 6.75 7.86
C GLU A 151 12.21 5.23 8.02
N ASP A 152 11.13 4.59 7.58
CA ASP A 152 11.03 3.14 7.58
C ASP A 152 12.13 2.53 6.71
N GLY A 153 12.79 1.47 7.20
CA GLY A 153 13.91 0.83 6.50
C GLY A 153 13.53 0.33 5.10
N ALA A 154 12.25 0.01 4.87
CA ALA A 154 11.75 -0.35 3.55
C ALA A 154 11.56 0.84 2.61
N ASN A 155 11.40 2.06 3.12
CA ASN A 155 11.05 3.25 2.33
C ASN A 155 12.22 4.23 2.16
N CYS A 156 13.25 4.20 3.02
CA CYS A 156 14.26 5.25 3.10
C CYS A 156 15.09 5.44 1.82
N ASN A 157 15.36 4.36 1.08
CA ASN A 157 16.06 4.40 -0.21
C ASN A 157 15.08 4.36 -1.41
N GLY A 158 13.80 4.48 -1.11
CA GLY A 158 12.71 4.30 -2.04
C GLY A 158 12.25 5.58 -2.70
N GLY A 159 11.11 5.47 -3.37
CA GLY A 159 10.43 6.59 -3.97
C GLY A 159 8.96 6.30 -4.15
N LYS A 160 8.29 7.22 -4.84
CA LYS A 160 6.87 7.10 -5.14
C LYS A 160 6.54 7.58 -6.54
N TRP A 161 5.67 6.83 -7.21
CA TRP A 161 4.90 7.32 -8.35
C TRP A 161 3.74 8.15 -7.84
N ILE A 162 3.48 9.29 -8.47
CA ILE A 162 2.45 10.26 -8.08
C ILE A 162 1.54 10.48 -9.28
N ILE A 163 0.23 10.35 -9.06
CA ILE A 163 -0.82 10.61 -10.05
C ILE A 163 -1.86 11.54 -9.42
N ARG A 164 -2.24 12.58 -10.15
CA ARG A 164 -3.25 13.56 -9.73
C ARG A 164 -4.57 13.27 -10.42
N PHE A 165 -5.63 13.13 -9.64
CA PHE A 165 -6.96 12.83 -10.11
C PHE A 165 -7.95 13.91 -9.72
N SER A 166 -8.90 14.19 -10.61
CA SER A 166 -10.09 14.95 -10.22
C SER A 166 -10.86 14.18 -9.13
N LYS A 167 -11.51 14.92 -8.23
CA LYS A 167 -12.35 14.38 -7.14
C LYS A 167 -13.41 13.38 -7.59
N VAL A 168 -13.88 13.51 -8.83
CA VAL A 168 -14.97 12.68 -9.37
C VAL A 168 -14.51 11.25 -9.62
N VAL A 169 -13.25 11.06 -10.01
CA VAL A 169 -12.73 9.77 -10.50
C VAL A 169 -11.72 9.12 -9.56
N SER A 170 -11.18 9.88 -8.60
CA SER A 170 -10.12 9.41 -7.69
C SER A 170 -10.50 8.16 -6.91
N ALA A 171 -11.75 8.08 -6.43
CA ALA A 171 -12.23 6.94 -5.66
C ALA A 171 -12.15 5.62 -6.45
N ARG A 172 -12.51 5.65 -7.74
CA ARG A 172 -12.44 4.48 -8.62
C ARG A 172 -11.01 4.02 -8.85
N PHE A 173 -10.12 4.95 -9.19
CA PHE A 173 -8.70 4.60 -9.42
C PHE A 173 -8.00 4.12 -8.14
N TRP A 174 -8.40 4.63 -6.98
CA TRP A 174 -7.91 4.14 -5.69
C TRP A 174 -8.31 2.69 -5.47
N GLU A 175 -9.57 2.35 -5.71
CA GLU A 175 -10.09 1.01 -5.54
C GLU A 175 -9.47 0.00 -6.52
N ASP A 176 -9.40 0.36 -7.81
CA ASP A 176 -8.73 -0.46 -8.84
C ASP A 176 -7.26 -0.74 -8.44
N LEU A 177 -6.57 0.24 -7.84
CA LEU A 177 -5.21 0.08 -7.34
C LEU A 177 -5.14 -0.86 -6.13
N LEU A 178 -6.05 -0.74 -5.18
CA LEU A 178 -6.09 -1.62 -4.01
C LEU A 178 -6.33 -3.08 -4.41
N LEU A 179 -7.25 -3.31 -5.35
CA LEU A 179 -7.51 -4.64 -5.89
C LEU A 179 -6.28 -5.20 -6.61
N ALA A 180 -5.57 -4.39 -7.39
CA ALA A 180 -4.33 -4.80 -8.04
C ALA A 180 -3.23 -5.15 -7.02
N LEU A 181 -3.14 -4.44 -5.89
CA LEU A 181 -2.17 -4.71 -4.83
C LEU A 181 -2.49 -5.98 -4.05
N VAL A 182 -3.75 -6.13 -3.61
CA VAL A 182 -4.23 -7.31 -2.86
C VAL A 182 -4.17 -8.57 -3.73
N GLY A 183 -4.52 -8.43 -5.00
CA GLY A 183 -4.47 -9.50 -5.99
C GLY A 183 -3.07 -9.80 -6.54
N ASP A 184 -2.02 -9.13 -6.03
CA ASP A 184 -0.63 -9.30 -6.46
C ASP A 184 -0.43 -9.18 -7.99
N GLN A 185 -1.14 -8.23 -8.62
CA GLN A 185 -1.20 -8.09 -10.07
C GLN A 185 -0.13 -7.16 -10.64
N LEU A 186 0.47 -6.31 -9.80
CA LEU A 186 1.50 -5.38 -10.23
C LEU A 186 2.85 -6.09 -10.38
N ASP A 187 3.57 -5.70 -11.42
CA ASP A 187 4.91 -6.20 -11.70
C ASP A 187 5.87 -5.77 -10.57
N ASP A 188 6.84 -6.62 -10.24
CA ASP A 188 7.81 -6.40 -9.15
C ASP A 188 7.15 -6.12 -7.78
N ALA A 189 6.13 -6.91 -7.46
CA ALA A 189 5.33 -6.73 -6.25
C ALA A 189 6.18 -6.72 -4.97
N GLU A 190 7.29 -7.45 -4.90
CA GLU A 190 8.20 -7.51 -3.74
C GLU A 190 8.79 -6.14 -3.38
N ASN A 191 9.11 -5.35 -4.40
CA ASN A 191 9.64 -3.99 -4.28
C ASN A 191 8.56 -2.96 -3.92
N ILE A 192 7.28 -3.30 -4.03
CA ILE A 192 6.18 -2.42 -3.64
C ILE A 192 6.03 -2.42 -2.11
N CYS A 193 6.02 -1.21 -1.53
CA CYS A 193 5.77 -0.99 -0.11
C CYS A 193 4.28 -0.82 0.19
N GLY A 194 3.59 -0.02 -0.64
CA GLY A 194 2.21 0.36 -0.41
C GLY A 194 1.74 1.49 -1.32
N ALA A 195 0.54 1.99 -1.04
CA ALA A 195 -0.07 3.10 -1.73
C ALA A 195 -0.70 4.11 -0.75
N VAL A 196 -0.84 5.35 -1.20
CA VAL A 196 -1.42 6.46 -0.43
C VAL A 196 -2.46 7.19 -1.26
N LEU A 197 -3.66 7.37 -0.71
CA LEU A 197 -4.66 8.32 -1.22
C LEU A 197 -4.61 9.57 -0.36
N SER A 198 -4.25 10.68 -0.99
CA SER A 198 -4.13 12.00 -0.38
C SER A 198 -5.28 12.89 -0.85
N VAL A 199 -6.25 13.09 0.04
CA VAL A 199 -7.45 13.89 -0.21
C VAL A 199 -7.11 15.36 0.02
N ARG A 200 -7.22 16.21 -1.01
CA ARG A 200 -6.95 17.67 -0.92
C ARG A 200 -8.15 18.48 -1.40
N ILE A 201 -8.11 19.80 -1.34
CA ILE A 201 -9.31 20.59 -1.68
C ILE A 201 -9.66 20.54 -3.19
N ASN A 202 -8.66 20.67 -4.07
CA ASN A 202 -8.89 20.77 -5.52
C ASN A 202 -8.78 19.43 -6.27
N GLU A 203 -7.83 18.60 -5.87
CA GLU A 203 -7.52 17.33 -6.52
C GLU A 203 -7.20 16.27 -5.46
N ASP A 204 -7.31 15.01 -5.84
CA ASP A 204 -6.80 13.91 -5.03
C ASP A 204 -5.52 13.38 -5.65
N ILE A 205 -4.60 12.98 -4.78
CA ILE A 205 -3.30 12.47 -5.21
C ILE A 205 -3.23 11.00 -4.80
N ILE A 206 -3.02 10.11 -5.76
CA ILE A 206 -2.71 8.71 -5.48
C ILE A 206 -1.22 8.51 -5.69
N SER A 207 -0.58 7.88 -4.71
CA SER A 207 0.84 7.55 -4.77
C SER A 207 1.09 6.06 -4.56
N VAL A 208 2.04 5.47 -5.28
CA VAL A 208 2.52 4.09 -5.08
C VAL A 208 3.99 4.14 -4.70
N TRP A 209 4.34 3.52 -3.57
CA TRP A 209 5.66 3.57 -2.95
C TRP A 209 6.42 2.27 -3.21
N ASN A 210 7.70 2.38 -3.54
CA ASN A 210 8.60 1.24 -3.75
C ASN A 210 9.91 1.40 -2.96
N ARG A 211 10.60 0.28 -2.71
CA ARG A 211 11.76 0.20 -1.80
C ARG A 211 13.03 0.82 -2.35
N ASN A 212 13.25 0.71 -3.66
CA ASN A 212 14.50 1.13 -4.29
C ASN A 212 14.28 2.10 -5.45
N ALA A 213 14.64 3.36 -5.26
CA ALA A 213 14.57 4.37 -6.30
C ALA A 213 15.74 4.33 -7.31
N SER A 214 16.82 3.62 -7.00
CA SER A 214 17.99 3.53 -7.89
C SER A 214 17.82 2.48 -9.00
N ASP A 215 16.92 1.51 -8.82
CA ASP A 215 16.59 0.53 -9.85
C ASP A 215 15.61 1.12 -10.87
N HIS A 216 16.18 1.72 -11.91
CA HIS A 216 15.40 2.40 -12.96
C HIS A 216 14.51 1.43 -13.75
N GLN A 217 14.95 0.17 -13.93
CA GLN A 217 14.19 -0.81 -14.68
C GLN A 217 12.95 -1.24 -13.89
N ALA A 218 13.12 -1.53 -12.60
CA ALA A 218 12.01 -1.83 -11.70
C ALA A 218 11.03 -0.65 -11.58
N VAL A 219 11.56 0.57 -11.39
CA VAL A 219 10.75 1.79 -11.26
C VAL A 219 9.90 2.04 -12.51
N MET A 220 10.47 1.87 -13.70
CA MET A 220 9.73 2.04 -14.96
C MET A 220 8.78 0.88 -15.24
N GLY A 221 9.17 -0.36 -14.89
CA GLY A 221 8.30 -1.52 -14.96
C GLY A 221 7.05 -1.34 -14.10
N LEU A 222 7.20 -0.87 -12.86
CA LEU A 222 6.09 -0.56 -11.96
C LEU A 222 5.16 0.51 -12.55
N ARG A 223 5.72 1.57 -13.15
CA ARG A 223 4.93 2.62 -13.83
C ARG A 223 4.02 2.02 -14.90
N ASP A 224 4.61 1.21 -15.77
CA ASP A 224 3.91 0.63 -16.92
C ASP A 224 2.87 -0.40 -16.45
N SER A 225 3.17 -1.11 -15.36
CA SER A 225 2.23 -1.99 -14.68
C SER A 225 1.02 -1.26 -14.11
N ILE A 226 1.24 -0.15 -13.39
CA ILE A 226 0.16 0.69 -12.85
C ILE A 226 -0.71 1.22 -13.98
N LYS A 227 -0.11 1.74 -15.05
CA LYS A 227 -0.87 2.25 -16.22
C LYS A 227 -1.76 1.18 -16.84
N ARG A 228 -1.24 -0.04 -16.97
CA ARG A 228 -1.93 -1.17 -17.57
C ARG A 228 -3.13 -1.61 -16.73
N HIS A 229 -2.93 -1.81 -15.43
CA HIS A 229 -3.99 -2.29 -14.53
C HIS A 229 -5.07 -1.25 -14.29
N LEU A 230 -4.69 0.03 -14.15
CA LEU A 230 -5.64 1.12 -14.02
C LEU A 230 -6.28 1.53 -15.35
N LYS A 231 -5.85 0.96 -16.48
CA LYS A 231 -6.23 1.38 -17.84
C LYS A 231 -6.13 2.90 -17.98
N LEU A 232 -5.02 3.45 -17.47
CA LEU A 232 -4.89 4.88 -17.22
C LEU A 232 -4.90 5.66 -18.54
N PRO A 233 -5.85 6.60 -18.74
CA PRO A 233 -5.86 7.44 -19.93
C PRO A 233 -4.56 8.24 -20.09
N HIS A 234 -4.13 8.46 -21.33
CA HIS A 234 -2.90 9.22 -21.66
C HIS A 234 -2.87 10.65 -21.07
N ALA A 235 -4.03 11.22 -20.73
CA ALA A 235 -4.13 12.54 -20.10
C ALA A 235 -3.56 12.58 -18.66
N TYR A 236 -3.50 11.44 -17.96
CA TYR A 236 -2.93 11.39 -16.62
C TYR A 236 -1.43 11.18 -16.68
N VAL A 237 -0.70 12.18 -16.18
CA VAL A 237 0.76 12.13 -16.08
C VAL A 237 1.16 11.47 -14.76
N MET A 238 2.14 10.58 -14.83
CA MET A 238 2.78 9.98 -13.65
C MET A 238 4.14 10.64 -13.42
N GLU A 239 4.36 11.12 -12.21
CA GLU A 239 5.62 11.75 -11.77
C GLU A 239 6.29 10.86 -10.73
N TYR A 240 7.57 10.52 -10.91
CA TYR A 240 8.33 9.76 -9.92
C TYR A 240 9.14 10.70 -9.03
N LYS A 241 9.11 10.48 -7.71
CA LYS A 241 9.93 11.22 -6.75
C LYS A 241 10.62 10.27 -5.77
N PRO A 242 11.96 10.25 -5.75
CA PRO A 242 12.72 9.67 -4.65
C PRO A 242 12.38 10.33 -3.31
N HIS A 243 12.40 9.56 -2.23
CA HIS A 243 12.07 10.08 -0.90
C HIS A 243 13.13 11.06 -0.38
N ASP A 244 14.41 10.82 -0.66
CA ASP A 244 15.52 11.71 -0.29
C ASP A 244 15.39 13.11 -0.94
N ALA A 245 15.01 13.16 -2.22
CA ALA A 245 14.77 14.39 -2.95
C ALA A 245 13.57 15.16 -2.40
N SER A 246 12.52 14.43 -1.99
CA SER A 246 11.29 14.99 -1.44
C SER A 246 11.47 15.64 -0.06
N LEU A 247 12.53 15.27 0.67
CA LEU A 247 12.94 15.88 1.94
C LEU A 247 13.73 17.17 1.70
N ARG A 248 14.67 17.15 0.74
CA ARG A 248 15.50 18.31 0.41
C ARG A 248 14.68 19.49 -0.14
N ASP A 249 13.63 19.21 -0.91
CA ASP A 249 12.79 20.25 -1.53
C ASP A 249 11.53 20.63 -0.69
N ASN A 250 11.34 19.99 0.46
CA ASN A 250 10.13 20.06 1.28
C ASN A 250 8.84 19.74 0.50
N SER A 251 8.90 19.08 -0.66
CA SER A 251 7.72 18.82 -1.49
C SER A 251 6.78 17.78 -0.89
N SER A 252 7.29 16.90 -0.02
CA SER A 252 6.46 16.06 0.86
C SER A 252 5.51 16.89 1.73
N TYR A 253 5.92 18.12 2.11
CA TYR A 253 5.13 19.06 2.92
C TYR A 253 4.47 20.17 2.09
N ARG A 254 4.98 20.52 0.90
CA ARG A 254 4.44 21.62 0.06
C ARG A 254 3.28 21.16 -0.84
N ASN A 255 3.31 19.93 -1.34
CA ASN A 255 2.24 19.40 -2.21
C ASN A 255 0.93 19.15 -1.46
N THR A 256 0.91 19.30 -0.13
CA THR A 256 -0.29 19.18 0.69
C THR A 256 -1.04 20.49 0.90
N TRP A 257 -0.47 21.64 0.52
CA TRP A 257 -1.05 22.97 0.82
C TRP A 257 -1.10 23.95 -0.37
N ARG A 258 -0.48 23.62 -1.51
CA ARG A 258 -0.73 24.37 -2.74
C ARG A 258 -1.92 23.76 -3.46
N GLY A 259 -3.10 24.19 -3.05
CA GLY A 259 -4.39 23.92 -3.64
C GLY A 259 -5.44 24.59 -2.79
#